data_AF-A0A2V9XP25-F1
#
_entry.id   AF-A0A2V9XP25-F1
#
_cell.length_a   1.000
_cell.length_b   1.000
_cell.length_c   1.000
_cell.angle_alpha   90.00
_cell.angle_beta   90.00
_cell.angle_gamma   90.00
#
_symmetry.space_group_name_H-M   'P 1'
#
loop_
_entity.id
_entity.type
_entity.pdbx_description
1 polymer ?
#
loop_
_entity_poly.entity_id
_entity_poly.type
_entity_poly.pdbx_seq_one_letter_code
_entity_poly.pdbx_strand_id
1 'polypeptide(L)'
;MKPHLVPFLLLVFLLGSFLAFAQREPVLKQIDLPHPYYFREMYLPQLTAGPSALAWSPDSRSLVYSMAGSLWKQDLNSTTAEQLTAGSGYDYQPDWSPDGQWILYASYDHDAIELWAVDIASNHTHHLTRGGAVNVEPRFSPDGKRIAFVSTSYNGHFHIFVGRFENGELIDVQRVTGENRSSLRRYYYSQFDHEISPAWSRDGSELLFVSNRGHIYGTGGFWRMKAEPGAEVREIHYEETTWKARPDFSPDGK
;
A
#
# COMPACT_ATOMS: atom_id res chain seq x y z
N MET A 1 48.92 -18.87 68.60
CA MET A 1 48.84 -18.17 67.30
C MET A 1 48.54 -19.19 66.21
N LYS A 2 47.28 -19.25 65.76
CA LYS A 2 46.86 -19.86 64.49
C LYS A 2 45.67 -19.03 63.98
N PRO A 3 45.76 -18.34 62.83
CA PRO A 3 44.65 -17.58 62.29
C PRO A 3 43.69 -18.51 61.53
N HIS A 4 42.39 -18.31 61.70
CA HIS A 4 41.36 -18.92 60.87
C HIS A 4 41.32 -18.20 59.51
N LEU A 5 41.60 -18.94 58.44
CA LEU A 5 41.42 -18.52 57.06
C LEU A 5 39.91 -18.53 56.75
N VAL A 6 39.33 -17.36 56.44
CA VAL A 6 38.01 -17.26 55.81
C VAL A 6 38.21 -17.47 54.30
N PRO A 7 37.50 -18.39 53.62
CA PRO A 7 37.66 -18.59 52.19
C PRO A 7 36.93 -17.47 51.42
N PHE A 8 37.65 -16.88 50.47
CA PHE A 8 37.16 -15.90 49.52
C PHE A 8 36.23 -16.60 48.51
N LEU A 9 34.93 -16.32 48.57
CA LEU A 9 33.96 -16.80 47.58
C LEU A 9 34.07 -15.89 46.34
N LEU A 10 34.79 -16.34 45.32
CA LEU A 10 34.90 -15.66 44.03
C LEU A 10 33.64 -15.97 43.21
N LEU A 11 32.68 -15.04 43.23
CA LEU A 11 31.48 -15.11 42.40
C LEU A 11 31.83 -14.62 40.98
N VAL A 12 32.00 -15.55 40.04
CA VAL A 12 32.22 -15.24 38.62
C VAL A 12 30.87 -14.87 37.98
N PHE A 13 30.62 -13.58 37.77
CA PHE A 13 29.54 -13.11 36.89
C PHE A 13 29.99 -13.26 35.43
N LEU A 14 29.53 -14.33 34.77
CA LEU A 14 29.55 -14.42 33.30
C LEU A 14 28.39 -13.56 32.76
N LEU A 15 28.68 -12.29 32.46
CA LEU A 15 27.83 -11.49 31.58
C LEU A 15 27.99 -12.06 30.15
N GLY A 16 27.06 -12.92 29.76
CA GLY A 16 26.88 -13.29 28.37
C GLY A 16 26.43 -12.07 27.59
N SER A 17 27.34 -11.48 26.81
CA SER A 17 27.01 -10.48 25.81
C SER A 17 26.16 -11.16 24.73
N PHE A 18 24.84 -11.03 24.83
CA PHE A 18 23.97 -11.29 23.70
C PHE A 18 24.32 -10.28 22.61
N LEU A 19 24.97 -10.75 21.55
CA LEU A 19 24.99 -10.04 20.29
C LEU A 19 23.55 -9.97 19.79
N ALA A 20 22.83 -8.92 20.16
CA ALA A 20 21.61 -8.54 19.49
C ALA A 20 22.01 -8.07 18.08
N PHE A 21 22.18 -9.02 17.16
CA PHE A 21 22.05 -8.71 15.76
C PHE A 21 20.58 -8.38 15.54
N ALA A 22 20.21 -7.12 15.76
CA ALA A 22 19.07 -6.53 15.07
C ALA A 22 19.45 -6.50 13.59
N GLN A 23 19.36 -7.66 12.93
CA GLN A 23 19.39 -7.71 11.48
C GLN A 23 18.17 -6.89 11.07
N ARG A 24 18.41 -5.71 10.49
CA ARG A 24 17.35 -4.97 9.78
C ARG A 24 16.77 -5.98 8.81
N GLU A 25 15.53 -6.40 9.05
CA GLU A 25 14.82 -7.17 8.04
C GLU A 25 14.62 -6.24 6.86
N PRO A 26 15.26 -6.52 5.72
CA PRO A 26 15.36 -5.53 4.66
C PRO A 26 14.01 -5.27 3.99
N VAL A 27 13.03 -6.18 4.15
CA VAL A 27 11.73 -6.14 3.47
C VAL A 27 10.64 -6.81 4.31
N LEU A 28 9.37 -6.45 4.05
CA LEU A 28 8.19 -7.08 4.64
C LEU A 28 8.11 -8.57 4.24
N LYS A 29 7.97 -9.46 5.21
CA LYS A 29 7.95 -10.94 5.02
C LYS A 29 6.75 -11.43 4.23
N GLN A 30 5.71 -10.63 4.17
CA GLN A 30 4.46 -10.88 3.46
C GLN A 30 4.61 -10.83 1.94
N ILE A 31 5.79 -10.43 1.42
CA ILE A 31 6.09 -10.40 0.00
C ILE A 31 6.89 -11.65 -0.35
N ASP A 32 6.24 -12.62 -0.99
CA ASP A 32 6.86 -13.88 -1.42
C ASP A 32 7.30 -13.79 -2.88
N LEU A 33 8.21 -12.85 -3.19
CA LEU A 33 8.70 -12.62 -4.54
C LEU A 33 10.24 -12.52 -4.51
N PRO A 34 10.94 -12.98 -5.56
CA PRO A 34 12.37 -12.78 -5.66
C PRO A 34 12.71 -11.29 -5.70
N HIS A 35 13.88 -10.94 -5.17
CA HIS A 35 14.35 -9.56 -5.03
C HIS A 35 13.31 -8.62 -4.38
N PRO A 36 12.76 -8.97 -3.20
CA PRO A 36 11.66 -8.23 -2.57
C PRO A 36 12.05 -6.78 -2.24
N TYR A 37 13.35 -6.50 -2.17
CA TYR A 37 13.89 -5.15 -2.02
C TYR A 37 13.44 -4.19 -3.13
N TYR A 38 13.33 -4.64 -4.40
CA TYR A 38 12.79 -3.79 -5.46
C TYR A 38 11.35 -3.38 -5.15
N PHE A 39 10.54 -4.28 -4.59
CA PHE A 39 9.18 -3.93 -4.24
C PHE A 39 9.10 -2.91 -3.13
N ARG A 40 9.96 -3.08 -2.10
CA ARG A 40 10.10 -2.10 -1.02
C ARG A 40 10.46 -0.72 -1.55
N GLU A 41 11.50 -0.61 -2.37
CA GLU A 41 12.03 0.67 -2.83
C GLU A 41 11.15 1.33 -3.91
N MET A 42 10.53 0.55 -4.79
CA MET A 42 9.85 1.10 -5.97
C MET A 42 8.33 1.25 -5.81
N TYR A 43 7.67 0.40 -5.03
CA TYR A 43 6.19 0.34 -5.02
C TYR A 43 5.56 0.64 -3.67
N LEU A 44 6.24 0.30 -2.57
CA LEU A 44 5.70 0.55 -1.23
C LEU A 44 5.86 2.02 -0.82
N PRO A 45 4.96 2.52 0.06
CA PRO A 45 5.13 3.81 0.71
C PRO A 45 6.54 4.03 1.26
N GLN A 46 7.09 5.21 1.00
CA GLN A 46 8.39 5.65 1.48
C GLN A 46 8.19 6.86 2.38
N LEU A 47 8.87 6.91 3.52
CA LEU A 47 8.81 8.08 4.38
C LEU A 47 9.48 9.26 3.68
N THR A 48 8.70 10.31 3.41
CA THR A 48 9.19 11.54 2.81
C THR A 48 9.07 12.69 3.80
N ALA A 49 10.09 13.56 3.81
CA ALA A 49 10.03 14.82 4.55
C ALA A 49 9.10 15.84 3.88
N GLY A 50 8.98 15.78 2.55
CA GLY A 50 8.07 16.62 1.75
C GLY A 50 6.75 15.95 1.39
N PRO A 51 5.80 16.73 0.84
CA PRO A 51 4.50 16.23 0.39
C PRO A 51 4.65 15.26 -0.78
N SER A 52 3.80 14.24 -0.79
CA SER A 52 3.80 13.16 -1.77
C SER A 52 2.42 12.50 -1.84
N ALA A 53 2.17 11.69 -2.86
CA ALA A 53 0.94 10.92 -3.04
C ALA A 53 -0.33 11.76 -2.77
N LEU A 54 -0.61 12.72 -3.65
CA LEU A 54 -1.75 13.62 -3.51
C LEU A 54 -3.06 13.00 -4.01
N ALA A 55 -4.18 13.42 -3.45
CA ALA A 55 -5.52 13.23 -3.99
C ALA A 55 -6.33 14.52 -3.88
N TRP A 56 -7.21 14.76 -4.85
CA TRP A 56 -8.07 15.95 -4.90
C TRP A 56 -9.34 15.74 -4.10
N SER A 57 -9.86 16.81 -3.49
CA SER A 57 -11.25 16.82 -3.05
C SER A 57 -12.19 16.72 -4.25
N PRO A 58 -13.38 16.11 -4.11
CA PRO A 58 -14.34 15.98 -5.22
C PRO A 58 -14.78 17.33 -5.81
N ASP A 59 -14.77 18.38 -5.00
CA ASP A 59 -15.11 19.75 -5.42
C ASP A 59 -13.92 20.54 -6.00
N SER A 60 -12.73 19.92 -6.08
CA SER A 60 -11.50 20.50 -6.60
C SER A 60 -10.99 21.74 -5.85
N ARG A 61 -11.39 21.94 -4.59
CA ARG A 61 -10.98 23.10 -3.78
C ARG A 61 -9.85 22.80 -2.79
N SER A 62 -9.65 21.54 -2.49
CA SER A 62 -8.68 21.08 -1.51
C SER A 62 -7.90 19.88 -2.05
N LEU A 63 -6.78 19.60 -1.42
CA LEU A 63 -5.96 18.43 -1.68
C LEU A 63 -5.57 17.78 -0.36
N VAL A 64 -5.49 16.46 -0.38
CA VAL A 64 -4.88 15.66 0.69
C VAL A 64 -3.58 15.08 0.18
N TYR A 65 -2.55 15.05 1.02
CA TYR A 65 -1.24 14.50 0.68
C TYR A 65 -0.56 13.88 1.89
N SER A 66 0.41 13.01 1.62
CA SER A 66 1.22 12.35 2.64
C SER A 66 2.50 13.15 2.89
N MET A 67 2.79 13.48 4.15
CA MET A 67 4.01 14.21 4.53
C MET A 67 4.38 13.92 5.99
N ALA A 68 5.67 13.65 6.23
CA ALA A 68 6.21 13.45 7.58
C ALA A 68 5.47 12.37 8.40
N GLY A 69 4.97 11.33 7.72
CA GLY A 69 4.28 10.20 8.35
C GLY A 69 2.78 10.39 8.57
N SER A 70 2.21 11.54 8.21
CA SER A 70 0.79 11.83 8.38
C SER A 70 0.13 12.28 7.09
N LEU A 71 -1.20 12.24 7.07
CA LEU A 71 -1.98 12.90 6.04
C LEU A 71 -2.23 14.36 6.41
N TRP A 72 -2.12 15.22 5.40
CA TRP A 72 -2.37 16.64 5.52
C TRP A 72 -3.37 17.07 4.47
N LYS A 73 -4.32 17.91 4.85
CA LYS A 73 -5.29 18.55 3.97
C LYS A 73 -4.95 20.02 3.82
N GLN A 74 -5.06 20.54 2.61
CA GLN A 74 -4.86 21.96 2.35
C GLN A 74 -5.86 22.47 1.31
N ASP A 75 -6.48 23.61 1.61
CA ASP A 75 -7.28 24.35 0.64
C ASP A 75 -6.37 25.12 -0.31
N LEU A 76 -6.71 25.15 -1.61
CA LEU A 76 -5.91 25.84 -2.63
C LEU A 76 -5.74 27.35 -2.37
N ASN A 77 -6.71 27.95 -1.69
CA ASN A 77 -6.71 29.38 -1.36
C ASN A 77 -6.06 29.67 0.01
N SER A 78 -5.51 28.66 0.68
CA SER A 78 -4.91 28.74 2.01
C SER A 78 -3.43 28.41 1.97
N THR A 79 -2.65 29.10 2.80
CA THR A 79 -1.25 28.75 3.08
C THR A 79 -1.11 27.82 4.30
N THR A 80 -2.24 27.48 4.93
CA THR A 80 -2.29 26.59 6.10
C THR A 80 -2.73 25.20 5.68
N ALA A 81 -1.95 24.19 6.10
CA ALA A 81 -2.31 22.78 6.01
C ALA A 81 -2.80 22.27 7.37
N GLU A 82 -3.85 21.46 7.35
CA GLU A 82 -4.44 20.78 8.49
C GLU A 82 -3.92 19.33 8.54
N GLN A 83 -3.39 18.89 9.67
CA GLN A 83 -3.03 17.50 9.88
C GLN A 83 -4.29 16.67 10.15
N LEU A 84 -4.55 15.66 9.33
CA LEU A 84 -5.73 14.79 9.47
C LEU A 84 -5.47 13.55 10.33
N THR A 85 -4.23 13.04 10.31
CA THR A 85 -3.85 11.83 11.06
C THR A 85 -2.63 12.08 11.93
N ALA A 86 -2.59 11.44 13.10
CA ALA A 86 -1.50 11.61 14.08
C ALA A 86 -1.18 10.30 14.81
N GLY A 87 -1.41 9.16 14.14
CA GLY A 87 -1.12 7.82 14.68
C GLY A 87 0.39 7.51 14.71
N SER A 88 0.73 6.33 15.22
CA SER A 88 2.11 5.82 15.26
C SER A 88 2.62 5.28 13.91
N GLY A 89 1.70 4.97 13.00
CA GLY A 89 2.01 4.46 11.66
C GLY A 89 2.45 5.57 10.71
N TYR A 90 2.96 5.15 9.55
CA TYR A 90 3.24 6.04 8.43
C TYR A 90 2.10 6.01 7.43
N ASP A 91 1.33 7.10 7.38
CA ASP A 91 0.14 7.19 6.55
C ASP A 91 0.45 7.72 5.15
N TYR A 92 -0.02 7.01 4.13
CA TYR A 92 0.36 7.23 2.74
C TYR A 92 -0.75 6.90 1.74
N GLN A 93 -0.57 7.35 0.49
CA GLN A 93 -1.43 7.02 -0.66
C GLN A 93 -2.92 7.35 -0.45
N PRO A 94 -3.26 8.57 0.00
CA PRO A 94 -4.64 8.95 0.23
C PRO A 94 -5.49 8.85 -1.04
N ASP A 95 -6.78 8.61 -0.85
CA ASP A 95 -7.81 8.70 -1.88
C ASP A 95 -9.10 9.25 -1.29
N TRP A 96 -9.70 10.24 -1.93
CA TRP A 96 -10.85 10.97 -1.40
C TRP A 96 -12.15 10.36 -1.93
N SER A 97 -13.07 10.05 -1.04
CA SER A 97 -14.43 9.60 -1.40
C SER A 97 -15.14 10.61 -2.31
N PRO A 98 -15.93 10.14 -3.30
CA PRO A 98 -16.69 11.02 -4.19
C PRO A 98 -17.69 11.94 -3.48
N ASP A 99 -18.19 11.54 -2.30
CA ASP A 99 -19.10 12.35 -1.48
C ASP A 99 -18.38 13.35 -0.57
N GLY A 100 -17.05 13.29 -0.51
CA GLY A 100 -16.20 14.18 0.25
C GLY A 100 -16.11 13.87 1.74
N GLN A 101 -16.71 12.79 2.24
CA GLN A 101 -16.82 12.52 3.68
C GLN A 101 -15.64 11.71 4.25
N TRP A 102 -15.04 10.88 3.41
CA TRP A 102 -13.99 9.92 3.78
C TRP A 102 -12.70 10.11 2.98
N ILE A 103 -11.57 9.82 3.61
CA ILE A 103 -10.28 9.62 2.93
C ILE A 103 -9.76 8.22 3.27
N LEU A 104 -9.46 7.42 2.26
CA LEU A 104 -8.74 6.15 2.42
C LEU A 104 -7.25 6.42 2.49
N TYR A 105 -6.52 5.55 3.17
CA TYR A 105 -5.06 5.57 3.16
C TYR A 105 -4.48 4.21 3.53
N ALA A 106 -3.23 4.00 3.15
CA ALA A 106 -2.41 2.90 3.64
C ALA A 106 -1.58 3.39 4.83
N SER A 107 -1.58 2.65 5.94
CA SER A 107 -0.77 2.94 7.11
C SER A 107 0.23 1.81 7.34
N TYR A 108 1.51 2.16 7.41
CA TYR A 108 2.57 1.22 7.75
C TYR A 108 2.89 1.31 9.24
N ASP A 109 2.61 0.24 9.99
CA ASP A 109 2.96 0.13 11.41
C ASP A 109 3.81 -1.13 11.62
N HIS A 110 5.13 -0.95 11.67
CA HIS A 110 6.17 -1.96 11.90
C HIS A 110 6.19 -3.18 10.96
N ASP A 111 5.21 -4.06 11.02
CA ASP A 111 5.22 -5.39 10.40
C ASP A 111 4.21 -5.58 9.27
N ALA A 112 3.21 -4.71 9.14
CA ALA A 112 2.20 -4.78 8.07
C ALA A 112 1.87 -3.40 7.50
N ILE A 113 1.34 -3.40 6.28
CA ILE A 113 0.70 -2.20 5.73
C ILE A 113 -0.79 -2.49 5.62
N GLU A 114 -1.60 -1.74 6.34
CA GLU A 114 -3.03 -1.94 6.39
C GLU A 114 -3.76 -0.72 5.85
N LEU A 115 -4.98 -0.92 5.35
CA LEU A 115 -5.84 0.14 4.87
C LEU A 115 -6.67 0.70 6.02
N TRP A 116 -6.86 2.01 5.96
CA TRP A 116 -7.65 2.78 6.89
C TRP A 116 -8.54 3.77 6.14
N ALA A 117 -9.56 4.26 6.83
CA ALA A 117 -10.34 5.41 6.42
C ALA A 117 -10.37 6.46 7.54
N VAL A 118 -10.32 7.74 7.19
CA VAL A 118 -10.59 8.84 8.13
C VAL A 118 -11.88 9.54 7.71
N ASP A 119 -12.79 9.73 8.67
CA ASP A 119 -13.96 10.58 8.54
C ASP A 119 -13.51 12.03 8.68
N ILE A 120 -13.75 12.86 7.66
CA ILE A 120 -13.24 14.24 7.60
C ILE A 120 -13.93 15.16 8.60
N ALA A 121 -15.19 14.89 8.95
CA ALA A 121 -15.95 15.77 9.83
C ALA A 121 -15.52 15.60 11.30
N SER A 122 -15.16 14.38 11.69
CA SER A 122 -14.81 14.02 13.07
C SER A 122 -13.32 13.77 13.29
N ASN A 123 -12.52 13.62 12.22
CA ASN A 123 -11.15 13.12 12.24
C ASN A 123 -11.01 11.74 12.92
N HIS A 124 -12.10 10.97 13.01
CA HIS A 124 -12.04 9.60 13.50
C HIS A 124 -11.52 8.66 12.42
N THR A 125 -10.58 7.79 12.82
CA THR A 125 -9.97 6.80 11.93
C THR A 125 -10.55 5.41 12.16
N HIS A 126 -10.69 4.68 11.06
CA HIS A 126 -11.28 3.35 10.99
C HIS A 126 -10.32 2.41 10.28
N HIS A 127 -10.09 1.24 10.87
CA HIS A 127 -9.23 0.20 10.28
C HIS A 127 -10.08 -0.62 9.29
N LEU A 128 -9.67 -0.67 8.03
CA LEU A 128 -10.38 -1.40 6.97
C LEU A 128 -9.84 -2.82 6.78
N THR A 129 -8.55 -3.02 6.96
CA THR A 129 -7.90 -4.33 6.88
C THR A 129 -7.05 -4.60 8.11
N ARG A 130 -6.94 -5.88 8.50
CA ARG A 130 -6.25 -6.33 9.74
C ARG A 130 -5.57 -7.69 9.55
N GLY A 131 -5.26 -8.04 8.29
CA GLY A 131 -4.85 -9.38 7.90
C GLY A 131 -3.35 -9.66 8.06
N GLY A 132 -2.57 -8.64 8.46
CA GLY A 132 -1.12 -8.70 8.55
C GLY A 132 -0.44 -8.79 7.18
N ALA A 133 -1.12 -8.36 6.11
CA ALA A 133 -0.62 -8.39 4.73
C ALA A 133 0.05 -7.06 4.34
N VAL A 134 0.49 -6.95 3.09
CA VAL A 134 0.82 -5.64 2.49
C VAL A 134 -0.38 -5.19 1.68
N ASN A 135 -1.19 -4.30 2.24
CA ASN A 135 -2.34 -3.69 1.60
C ASN A 135 -2.02 -2.23 1.24
N VAL A 136 -2.10 -1.88 -0.04
CA VAL A 136 -1.69 -0.57 -0.57
C VAL A 136 -2.61 -0.11 -1.68
N GLU A 137 -2.46 1.16 -2.07
CA GLU A 137 -3.12 1.80 -3.21
C GLU A 137 -4.66 1.70 -3.18
N PRO A 138 -5.31 2.08 -2.06
CA PRO A 138 -6.77 2.06 -1.98
C PRO A 138 -7.38 3.11 -2.91
N ARG A 139 -8.46 2.76 -3.61
CA ARG A 139 -9.21 3.64 -4.50
C ARG A 139 -10.70 3.44 -4.37
N PHE A 140 -11.44 4.50 -4.06
CA PHE A 140 -12.89 4.52 -4.13
C PHE A 140 -13.36 4.32 -5.57
N SER A 141 -14.42 3.53 -5.73
CA SER A 141 -15.21 3.56 -6.95
C SER A 141 -15.92 4.92 -7.11
N PRO A 142 -16.30 5.32 -8.34
CA PRO A 142 -16.93 6.62 -8.57
C PRO A 142 -18.25 6.84 -7.82
N ASP A 143 -18.93 5.77 -7.42
CA ASP A 143 -20.15 5.80 -6.60
C ASP A 143 -19.89 5.76 -5.09
N GLY A 144 -18.62 5.65 -4.66
CA GLY A 144 -18.19 5.59 -3.26
C GLY A 144 -18.48 4.26 -2.55
N LYS A 145 -19.09 3.27 -3.22
CA LYS A 145 -19.60 2.05 -2.59
C LYS A 145 -18.61 0.91 -2.56
N ARG A 146 -17.53 0.98 -3.33
CA ARG A 146 -16.49 -0.05 -3.41
C ARG A 146 -15.12 0.56 -3.28
N ILE A 147 -14.19 -0.25 -2.81
CA ILE A 147 -12.77 0.07 -2.75
C ILE A 147 -12.02 -0.99 -3.54
N ALA A 148 -11.22 -0.55 -4.51
CA ALA A 148 -10.18 -1.37 -5.11
C ALA A 148 -8.86 -1.12 -4.39
N PHE A 149 -8.07 -2.16 -4.15
CA PHE A 149 -6.77 -2.04 -3.51
C PHE A 149 -5.86 -3.19 -3.92
N VAL A 150 -4.56 -3.02 -3.70
CA VAL A 150 -3.56 -4.05 -3.94
C VAL A 150 -3.25 -4.76 -2.63
N SER A 151 -3.19 -6.09 -2.64
CA SER A 151 -2.89 -6.89 -1.46
C SER A 151 -1.99 -8.07 -1.77
N THR A 152 -1.10 -8.40 -0.83
CA THR A 152 -0.33 -9.66 -0.81
C THR A 152 -0.99 -10.79 -0.01
N SER A 153 -2.23 -10.59 0.44
CA SER A 153 -2.96 -11.60 1.25
C SER A 153 -3.19 -12.94 0.54
N TYR A 154 -3.04 -12.98 -0.79
CA TYR A 154 -3.06 -14.21 -1.58
C TYR A 154 -1.64 -14.57 -2.03
N ASN A 155 -1.12 -15.69 -1.52
CA ASN A 155 0.20 -16.25 -1.84
C ASN A 155 1.40 -15.31 -1.66
N GLY A 156 1.26 -14.16 -1.00
CA GLY A 156 2.35 -13.19 -0.86
C GLY A 156 2.66 -12.40 -2.15
N HIS A 157 1.80 -12.50 -3.17
CA HIS A 157 1.95 -11.84 -4.47
C HIS A 157 1.00 -10.64 -4.60
N PHE A 158 1.39 -9.62 -5.36
CA PHE A 158 0.58 -8.40 -5.53
C PHE A 158 -0.58 -8.64 -6.48
N HIS A 159 -1.80 -8.70 -5.92
CA HIS A 159 -3.06 -8.82 -6.65
C HIS A 159 -4.01 -7.68 -6.30
N ILE A 160 -5.00 -7.44 -7.16
CA ILE A 160 -6.05 -6.45 -6.91
C ILE A 160 -7.25 -7.14 -6.26
N PHE A 161 -7.73 -6.52 -5.20
CA PHE A 161 -8.93 -6.89 -4.45
C PHE A 161 -9.96 -5.77 -4.55
N VAL A 162 -11.23 -6.14 -4.46
CA VAL A 162 -12.36 -5.23 -4.38
C VAL A 162 -13.23 -5.63 -3.20
N GLY A 163 -13.64 -4.66 -2.38
CA GLY A 163 -14.63 -4.85 -1.32
C GLY A 163 -15.67 -3.74 -1.33
N ARG A 164 -16.79 -3.97 -0.64
CA ARG A 164 -17.84 -2.98 -0.42
C ARG A 164 -17.46 -2.09 0.76
N PHE A 165 -17.65 -0.79 0.62
CA PHE A 165 -17.39 0.19 1.66
C PHE A 165 -18.68 0.78 2.19
N GLU A 166 -18.85 0.74 3.51
CA GLU A 166 -19.99 1.33 4.20
C GLU A 166 -19.55 1.91 5.54
N ASN A 167 -19.67 3.23 5.70
CA ASN A 167 -19.48 3.96 6.96
C ASN A 167 -18.19 3.58 7.73
N GLY A 168 -17.05 3.55 7.04
CA GLY A 168 -15.76 3.24 7.66
C GLY A 168 -15.47 1.73 7.80
N GLU A 169 -16.31 0.86 7.23
CA GLU A 169 -16.07 -0.58 7.17
C GLU A 169 -15.85 -1.05 5.74
N LEU A 170 -14.95 -2.04 5.58
CA LEU A 170 -14.69 -2.75 4.34
C LEU A 170 -15.15 -4.20 4.48
N ILE A 171 -16.12 -4.59 3.67
CA ILE A 171 -16.82 -5.88 3.76
C ILE A 171 -16.89 -6.54 2.37
N ASP A 172 -17.21 -7.83 2.35
CA ASP A 172 -17.33 -8.63 1.11
C ASP A 172 -16.09 -8.54 0.20
N VAL A 173 -14.90 -8.52 0.81
CA VAL A 173 -13.62 -8.40 0.11
C VAL A 173 -13.36 -9.65 -0.72
N GLN A 174 -13.08 -9.45 -2.02
CA GLN A 174 -12.72 -10.52 -2.94
C GLN A 174 -11.56 -10.12 -3.85
N ARG A 175 -10.70 -11.08 -4.18
CA ARG A 175 -9.66 -10.91 -5.19
C ARG A 175 -10.30 -10.87 -6.58
N VAL A 176 -9.98 -9.87 -7.39
CA VAL A 176 -10.53 -9.73 -8.75
C VAL A 176 -9.53 -10.14 -9.83
N THR A 177 -8.23 -9.95 -9.63
CA THR A 177 -7.20 -10.42 -10.58
C THR A 177 -6.85 -11.88 -10.35
N GLY A 178 -6.53 -12.60 -11.43
CA GLY A 178 -6.03 -13.98 -11.38
C GLY A 178 -4.51 -14.05 -11.20
N GLU A 179 -4.01 -15.16 -10.68
CA GLU A 179 -2.57 -15.43 -10.64
C GLU A 179 -2.08 -15.98 -11.99
N ASN A 180 -1.02 -15.38 -12.53
CA ASN A 180 -0.36 -15.88 -13.73
C ASN A 180 1.13 -16.11 -13.48
N ARG A 181 1.59 -17.33 -13.78
CA ARG A 181 3.01 -17.66 -13.76
C ARG A 181 3.57 -17.60 -15.18
N SER A 182 4.38 -16.59 -15.44
CA SER A 182 5.04 -16.35 -16.72
C SER A 182 6.01 -17.46 -17.10
N SER A 183 6.00 -17.84 -18.37
CA SER A 183 7.00 -18.74 -18.98
C SER A 183 8.29 -18.00 -19.36
N LEU A 184 8.31 -16.67 -19.27
CA LEU A 184 9.44 -15.84 -19.66
C LEU A 184 10.54 -15.90 -18.60
N ARG A 185 11.80 -15.86 -19.05
CA ARG A 185 12.96 -15.84 -18.16
C ARG A 185 13.19 -14.42 -17.63
N ARG A 186 12.64 -14.12 -16.46
CA ARG A 186 12.83 -12.85 -15.74
C ARG A 186 13.93 -13.01 -14.70
N TYR A 187 15.03 -12.27 -14.87
CA TYR A 187 16.18 -12.33 -13.94
C TYR A 187 15.93 -11.51 -12.67
N TYR A 188 15.47 -10.26 -12.81
CA TYR A 188 15.23 -9.35 -11.68
C TYR A 188 13.81 -9.42 -11.12
N TYR A 189 12.83 -9.76 -11.96
CA TYR A 189 11.41 -9.78 -11.61
C TYR A 189 10.91 -11.19 -11.29
N SER A 190 9.80 -11.27 -10.56
CA SER A 190 9.14 -12.53 -10.27
C SER A 190 8.64 -13.24 -11.54
N GLN A 191 8.61 -14.57 -11.46
CA GLN A 191 7.91 -15.40 -12.45
C GLN A 191 6.40 -15.23 -12.35
N PHE A 192 5.88 -14.78 -11.22
CA PHE A 192 4.49 -14.39 -11.08
C PHE A 192 4.32 -12.94 -11.54
N ASP A 193 3.26 -12.70 -12.30
CA ASP A 193 2.90 -11.33 -12.66
C ASP A 193 2.42 -10.57 -11.43
N HIS A 194 2.61 -9.26 -11.43
CA HIS A 194 2.00 -8.36 -10.46
C HIS A 194 0.80 -7.66 -11.07
N GLU A 195 -0.15 -7.27 -10.22
CA GLU A 195 -1.21 -6.32 -10.57
C GLU A 195 -1.22 -5.20 -9.55
N ILE A 196 -0.85 -3.99 -10.01
CA ILE A 196 -0.65 -2.81 -9.16
C ILE A 196 -1.28 -1.57 -9.77
N SER A 197 -1.38 -0.52 -8.98
CA SER A 197 -1.88 0.81 -9.35
C SER A 197 -3.25 0.78 -10.03
N PRO A 198 -4.28 0.22 -9.35
CA PRO A 198 -5.63 0.20 -9.87
C PRO A 198 -6.21 1.61 -10.01
N ALA A 199 -7.05 1.82 -11.02
CA ALA A 199 -7.86 3.00 -11.22
C ALA A 199 -9.24 2.57 -11.76
N TRP A 200 -10.30 3.17 -11.22
CA TRP A 200 -11.66 2.86 -11.64
C TRP A 200 -12.01 3.59 -12.93
N SER A 201 -12.65 2.87 -13.84
CA SER A 201 -13.40 3.50 -14.92
C SER A 201 -14.51 4.39 -14.35
N ARG A 202 -14.90 5.40 -15.13
CA ARG A 202 -15.94 6.40 -14.83
C ARG A 202 -17.26 5.85 -14.31
N ASP A 203 -17.72 4.75 -14.89
CA ASP A 203 -18.98 4.10 -14.53
C ASP A 203 -18.79 3.07 -13.39
N GLY A 204 -17.55 2.88 -12.93
CA GLY A 204 -17.17 1.89 -11.94
C GLY A 204 -17.27 0.44 -12.41
N SER A 205 -17.51 0.18 -13.70
CA SER A 205 -17.71 -1.20 -14.19
C SER A 205 -16.38 -1.96 -14.40
N GLU A 206 -15.31 -1.22 -14.66
CA GLU A 206 -14.00 -1.73 -15.02
C GLU A 206 -12.87 -1.11 -14.20
N LEU A 207 -11.74 -1.81 -14.17
CA LEU A 207 -10.47 -1.36 -13.62
C LEU A 207 -9.42 -1.25 -14.73
N LEU A 208 -8.64 -0.17 -14.68
CA LEU A 208 -7.35 -0.03 -15.33
C LEU A 208 -6.25 -0.29 -14.29
N PHE A 209 -5.20 -0.99 -14.65
CA PHE A 209 -4.11 -1.33 -13.74
C PHE A 209 -2.81 -1.58 -14.49
N VAL A 210 -1.71 -1.70 -13.75
CA VAL A 210 -0.37 -2.02 -14.28
C VAL A 210 -0.06 -3.48 -14.05
N SER A 211 0.41 -4.18 -15.09
CA SER A 211 0.90 -5.55 -14.99
C SER A 211 2.04 -5.82 -15.96
N ASN A 212 3.05 -6.56 -15.47
CA ASN A 212 4.20 -7.03 -16.27
C ASN A 212 3.91 -8.32 -17.05
N ARG A 213 2.65 -8.77 -17.08
CA ARG A 213 2.20 -9.93 -17.87
C ARG A 213 2.70 -9.85 -19.30
N GLY A 214 3.26 -10.96 -19.79
CA GLY A 214 3.79 -11.03 -21.16
C GLY A 214 5.11 -10.30 -21.41
N HIS A 215 5.66 -9.59 -20.40
CA HIS A 215 6.87 -8.78 -20.55
C HIS A 215 8.00 -9.25 -19.63
N ILE A 216 9.26 -9.07 -20.07
CA ILE A 216 10.46 -9.47 -19.32
C ILE A 216 11.07 -8.35 -18.47
N TYR A 217 10.80 -7.09 -18.82
CA TYR A 217 11.38 -5.90 -18.20
C TYR A 217 10.31 -4.93 -17.73
N GLY A 218 10.69 -4.10 -16.76
CA GLY A 218 9.90 -2.97 -16.31
C GLY A 218 8.70 -3.35 -15.44
N THR A 219 7.92 -2.32 -15.13
CA THR A 219 6.68 -2.43 -14.36
C THR A 219 5.53 -3.00 -15.20
N GLY A 220 5.68 -3.03 -16.53
CA GLY A 220 4.74 -3.63 -17.45
C GLY A 220 3.85 -2.62 -18.18
N GLY A 221 2.78 -3.12 -18.80
CA GLY A 221 1.81 -2.30 -19.53
C GLY A 221 0.61 -1.89 -18.69
N PHE A 222 -0.27 -1.12 -19.31
CA PHE A 222 -1.61 -0.82 -18.82
C PHE A 222 -2.60 -1.88 -19.30
N TRP A 223 -3.32 -2.46 -18.35
CA TRP A 223 -4.28 -3.53 -18.55
C TRP A 223 -5.65 -3.12 -18.05
N ARG A 224 -6.69 -3.61 -18.74
CA ARG A 224 -8.09 -3.31 -18.42
C ARG A 224 -8.88 -4.60 -18.25
N MET A 225 -9.80 -4.59 -17.30
CA MET A 225 -10.76 -5.69 -17.06
C MET A 225 -12.04 -5.18 -16.39
N LYS A 226 -13.11 -5.96 -16.44
CA LYS A 226 -14.26 -5.74 -15.55
C LYS A 226 -13.84 -5.91 -14.10
N ALA A 227 -14.44 -5.11 -13.21
CA ALA A 227 -14.15 -5.12 -11.78
C ALA A 227 -14.84 -6.29 -11.05
N GLU A 228 -14.70 -7.50 -11.59
CA GLU A 228 -15.31 -8.74 -11.08
C GLU A 228 -14.33 -9.91 -11.19
N PRO A 229 -14.39 -10.91 -10.28
CA PRO A 229 -13.50 -12.06 -10.32
C PRO A 229 -13.58 -12.84 -11.63
N GLY A 230 -12.43 -13.21 -12.16
CA GLY A 230 -12.34 -14.06 -13.36
C GLY A 230 -12.65 -13.36 -14.68
N ALA A 231 -12.87 -12.04 -14.66
CA ALA A 231 -13.01 -11.27 -15.89
C ALA A 231 -11.74 -11.36 -16.76
N GLU A 232 -11.94 -11.35 -18.07
CA GLU A 232 -10.85 -11.31 -19.04
C GLU A 232 -10.08 -10.00 -18.90
N VAL A 233 -8.75 -10.10 -18.90
CA VAL A 233 -7.86 -8.94 -18.89
C VAL A 233 -7.30 -8.70 -20.28
N ARG A 234 -7.17 -7.43 -20.66
CA ARG A 234 -6.61 -7.03 -21.94
C ARG A 234 -5.58 -5.92 -21.76
N GLU A 235 -4.42 -6.07 -22.39
CA GLU A 235 -3.44 -5.00 -22.49
C GLU A 235 -3.94 -3.92 -23.46
N ILE A 236 -3.95 -2.67 -23.01
CA ILE A 236 -4.36 -1.52 -23.83
C ILE A 236 -3.18 -0.69 -24.29
N HIS A 237 -2.07 -0.73 -23.55
CA HIS A 237 -0.85 0.00 -23.88
C HIS A 237 0.34 -0.67 -23.20
N TYR A 238 1.44 -0.83 -23.91
CA TYR A 238 2.70 -1.26 -23.33
C TYR A 238 3.66 -0.06 -23.27
N GLU A 239 4.23 0.17 -22.09
CA GLU A 239 5.27 1.16 -21.88
C GLU A 239 6.42 0.53 -21.08
N GLU A 240 7.61 0.50 -21.65
CA GLU A 240 8.78 0.03 -20.92
C GLU A 240 9.32 1.17 -20.04
N THR A 241 8.96 1.12 -18.75
CA THR A 241 9.44 2.08 -17.76
C THR A 241 10.13 1.36 -16.59
N THR A 242 11.26 1.92 -16.16
CA THR A 242 11.97 1.54 -14.93
C THR A 242 11.35 2.17 -13.69
N TRP A 243 10.32 3.01 -13.86
CA TRP A 243 9.61 3.72 -12.80
C TRP A 243 8.19 3.21 -12.64
N LYS A 244 7.62 3.47 -11.46
CA LYS A 244 6.22 3.16 -11.14
C LYS A 244 5.29 4.03 -11.99
N ALA A 245 4.58 3.41 -12.92
CA ALA A 245 3.47 4.06 -13.62
C ALA A 245 2.20 4.02 -12.76
N ARG A 246 1.39 5.07 -12.82
CA ARG A 246 0.06 5.14 -12.18
C ARG A 246 -0.94 5.64 -13.22
N PRO A 247 -1.68 4.74 -13.88
CA PRO A 247 -2.69 5.16 -14.82
C PRO A 247 -3.86 5.81 -14.08
N ASP A 248 -4.55 6.74 -14.75
CA ASP A 248 -5.78 7.34 -14.24
C ASP A 248 -6.72 7.67 -15.41
N PHE A 249 -8.01 7.80 -15.12
CA PHE A 249 -8.99 8.24 -16.10
C PHE A 249 -9.09 9.76 -16.06
N SER A 250 -9.00 10.40 -17.23
CA SER A 250 -9.30 11.82 -17.40
C SER A 250 -10.70 12.13 -16.84
N PRO A 251 -11.03 13.37 -16.40
CA PRO A 251 -12.39 13.76 -15.98
C PRO A 251 -13.42 13.86 -17.11
N ASP A 252 -13.01 13.79 -18.39
CA ASP A 252 -13.91 13.73 -19.55
C ASP A 252 -13.98 12.32 -20.20
N GLY A 253 -12.96 11.48 -19.99
CA GLY A 253 -13.03 10.02 -20.14
C GLY A 253 -12.69 9.57 -21.54
N LYS A 254 -12.13 10.53 -22.28
CA LYS A 254 -11.56 10.41 -23.61
C LYS A 254 -10.06 10.21 -23.48
#